data_AF-A0A066PLB4-F1
#
_entry.id   AF-A0A066PLB4-F1
#
_cell.length_a   1.000
_cell.length_b   1.000
_cell.length_c   1.000
_cell.angle_alpha   90.00
_cell.angle_beta   90.00
_cell.angle_gamma   90.00
#
_symmetry.space_group_name_H-M   'P 1'
#
loop_
_entity.id
_entity.type
_entity.pdbx_description
1 polymer ?
#
loop_
_entity_poly.entity_id
_entity_poly.type
_entity_poly.pdbx_seq_one_letter_code
_entity_poly.pdbx_strand_id
1 'polypeptide(L)'
;MIAFIDDHREAYGVEPICGVLPIAPSTYYEHVAKRANRERRSERARRDEALEADIRRVFAENFEVYGARKVWRQLRREGRVVARCTVERLMRIIGLQGVIRGKPVRTTISDRATPCPQDRVNRQFQAPAPNMLWVSDFTYVATWQGFVYVAFVIDTFARRIVGWRVSRTAHAGFVLDALEQPLHD
;
A
#
# COMPACT_ATOMS: atom_id res chain seq x y z
N MET A 1 -17.60 0.53 21.01
CA MET A 1 -18.71 1.17 21.74
C MET A 1 -19.98 0.34 21.66
N ILE A 2 -20.62 0.18 20.50
CA ILE A 2 -21.88 -0.58 20.39
C ILE A 2 -21.73 -2.06 20.81
N ALA A 3 -20.66 -2.75 20.39
CA ALA A 3 -20.41 -4.14 20.81
C ALA A 3 -20.28 -4.28 22.35
N PHE A 4 -19.58 -3.35 23.00
CA PHE A 4 -19.47 -3.34 24.46
C PHE A 4 -20.83 -3.18 25.16
N ILE A 5 -21.71 -2.31 24.62
CA ILE A 5 -23.08 -2.16 25.12
C ILE A 5 -23.86 -3.47 24.91
N ASP A 6 -23.76 -4.10 23.74
CA ASP A 6 -24.41 -5.38 23.45
C ASP A 6 -23.99 -6.47 24.45
N ASP A 7 -22.69 -6.55 24.78
CA ASP A 7 -22.12 -7.57 25.67
C ASP A 7 -22.52 -7.39 27.14
N HIS A 8 -22.83 -6.15 27.57
CA HIS A 8 -23.02 -5.81 28.99
C HIS A 8 -24.43 -5.29 29.33
N ARG A 9 -25.30 -5.12 28.33
CA ARG A 9 -26.67 -4.59 28.52
C ARG A 9 -27.54 -5.43 29.46
N GLU A 10 -27.31 -6.74 29.52
CA GLU A 10 -28.11 -7.64 30.38
C GLU A 10 -27.76 -7.46 31.85
N ALA A 11 -26.50 -7.11 32.15
CA ALA A 11 -26.03 -6.92 33.52
C ALA A 11 -26.29 -5.50 34.05
N TYR A 12 -26.18 -4.47 33.19
CA TYR A 12 -26.18 -3.07 33.64
C TYR A 12 -27.23 -2.18 32.97
N GLY A 13 -27.95 -2.67 31.96
CA GLY A 13 -28.85 -1.85 31.17
C GLY A 13 -28.13 -0.92 30.18
N VAL A 14 -28.83 -0.49 29.13
CA VAL A 14 -28.25 0.32 28.05
C VAL A 14 -27.95 1.76 28.49
N GLU A 15 -28.89 2.39 29.20
CA GLU A 15 -28.79 3.80 29.60
C GLU A 15 -27.63 4.06 30.58
N PRO A 16 -27.40 3.22 31.62
CA PRO A 16 -26.25 3.41 32.52
C PRO A 16 -24.90 3.28 31.80
N ILE A 17 -24.78 2.34 30.85
CA ILE A 17 -23.55 2.19 30.05
C ILE A 17 -23.35 3.40 29.13
N CYS A 18 -24.42 3.89 28.50
CA CYS A 18 -24.40 5.09 27.66
C CYS A 18 -24.15 6.38 28.47
N GLY A 19 -24.42 6.40 29.78
CA GLY A 19 -24.07 7.52 30.66
C GLY A 19 -22.57 7.64 30.91
N VAL A 20 -21.82 6.54 30.85
CA VAL A 20 -20.36 6.50 31.02
C VAL A 20 -19.62 6.65 29.69
N LEU A 21 -20.17 6.09 28.61
CA LEU A 21 -19.60 6.18 27.27
C LEU A 21 -20.07 7.45 26.55
N PRO A 22 -19.27 8.05 25.65
CA PRO A 22 -19.68 9.22 24.88
C PRO A 22 -20.63 8.85 23.72
N ILE A 23 -21.76 8.20 24.02
CA ILE A 23 -22.78 7.78 23.05
C ILE A 23 -24.19 7.95 23.63
N ALA A 24 -25.09 8.56 22.87
CA ALA A 24 -26.48 8.71 23.30
C ALA A 24 -27.25 7.37 23.20
N PRO A 25 -28.15 7.05 24.15
CA PRO A 25 -29.00 5.85 24.08
C PRO A 25 -29.80 5.75 22.78
N SER A 26 -30.32 6.89 22.29
CA SER A 26 -31.06 6.96 21.01
C SER A 26 -30.22 6.49 19.82
N THR A 27 -28.92 6.81 19.79
CA THR A 27 -27.99 6.36 18.75
C THR A 27 -27.77 4.85 18.81
N TYR A 28 -27.69 4.26 20.01
CA TYR A 28 -27.62 2.81 20.17
C TYR A 28 -28.89 2.13 19.64
N TYR A 29 -30.08 2.58 20.05
CA TYR A 29 -31.34 2.00 19.58
C TYR A 29 -31.57 2.20 18.08
N GLU A 30 -31.16 3.34 17.52
CA GLU A 30 -31.19 3.55 16.07
C GLU A 30 -30.27 2.56 15.34
N HIS A 31 -29.07 2.29 15.88
CA HIS A 31 -28.16 1.30 15.33
C HIS A 31 -28.71 -0.12 15.43
N VAL A 32 -29.34 -0.48 16.56
CA VAL A 32 -30.07 -1.74 16.72
C VAL A 32 -31.22 -1.85 15.70
N ALA A 33 -31.98 -0.78 15.51
CA ALA A 33 -33.07 -0.73 14.53
C ALA A 33 -32.57 -0.86 13.08
N LYS A 34 -31.42 -0.27 12.73
CA LYS A 34 -30.75 -0.43 11.42
C LYS A 34 -30.14 -1.82 11.21
N ARG A 35 -29.74 -2.50 12.30
CA ARG A 35 -29.32 -3.91 12.25
C ARG A 35 -30.52 -4.83 12.03
N ALA A 36 -31.62 -4.60 12.75
CA ALA A 36 -32.82 -5.42 12.69
C ALA A 36 -33.63 -5.22 11.39
N ASN A 37 -33.73 -3.98 10.89
CA ASN A 37 -34.45 -3.67 9.66
C ASN A 37 -33.50 -3.16 8.58
N ARG A 38 -33.33 -3.97 7.53
CA ARG A 38 -32.45 -3.70 6.39
C ARG A 38 -32.88 -2.47 5.58
N GLU A 39 -34.17 -2.11 5.60
CA GLU A 39 -34.72 -0.94 4.90
C GLU A 39 -34.35 0.39 5.56
N ARG A 40 -34.04 0.38 6.86
CA ARG A 40 -33.59 1.57 7.60
C ARG A 40 -32.11 1.89 7.40
N ARG A 41 -31.37 1.02 6.68
CA ARG A 41 -29.96 1.27 6.32
C ARG A 41 -29.88 2.33 5.22
N SER A 42 -28.76 3.03 5.18
CA SER A 42 -28.53 4.01 4.11
C SER A 42 -28.54 3.33 2.74
N GLU A 43 -28.96 4.07 1.71
CA GLU A 43 -28.96 3.60 0.32
C GLU A 43 -27.59 3.08 -0.13
N ARG A 44 -26.51 3.68 0.38
CA ARG A 44 -25.15 3.20 0.14
C ARG A 44 -24.91 1.83 0.76
N ALA A 45 -25.30 1.62 2.01
CA ALA A 45 -25.11 0.34 2.70
C ALA A 45 -25.91 -0.78 2.01
N ARG A 46 -27.14 -0.49 1.58
CA ARG A 46 -27.97 -1.45 0.82
C ARG A 46 -27.31 -1.85 -0.51
N ARG A 47 -26.78 -0.87 -1.26
CA ARG A 47 -26.04 -1.12 -2.51
C ARG A 47 -24.75 -1.89 -2.29
N ASP A 48 -23.98 -1.52 -1.27
CA ASP A 48 -22.74 -2.21 -0.90
C ASP A 48 -23.03 -3.68 -0.54
N GLU A 49 -24.09 -3.95 0.23
CA GLU A 49 -24.47 -5.30 0.63
C GLU A 49 -24.87 -6.18 -0.56
N ALA A 50 -25.62 -5.63 -1.53
CA ALA A 50 -25.92 -6.33 -2.78
C ALA A 50 -24.65 -6.61 -3.60
N LEU A 51 -23.75 -5.62 -3.69
CA LEU A 51 -22.49 -5.75 -4.41
C LEU A 51 -21.52 -6.74 -3.75
N GLU A 52 -21.52 -6.84 -2.42
CA GLU A 52 -20.74 -7.85 -1.70
C GLU A 52 -21.19 -9.27 -2.04
N ALA A 53 -22.50 -9.51 -2.22
CA ALA A 53 -23.00 -10.81 -2.65
C ALA A 53 -22.49 -11.16 -4.06
N ASP A 54 -22.55 -10.20 -4.99
CA ASP A 54 -22.01 -10.37 -6.36
C ASP A 54 -20.50 -10.63 -6.33
N ILE A 55 -19.75 -9.90 -5.51
CA ILE A 55 -18.30 -10.07 -5.34
C ILE A 55 -17.97 -11.47 -4.80
N ARG A 56 -18.68 -11.95 -3.76
CA ARG A 56 -18.47 -13.29 -3.19
C ARG A 56 -18.75 -14.38 -4.22
N ARG A 57 -19.83 -14.24 -4.99
CA ARG A 57 -20.18 -15.17 -6.06
C ARG A 57 -19.08 -15.24 -7.11
N VAL A 58 -18.68 -14.10 -7.67
CA VAL A 58 -17.60 -14.02 -8.68
C VAL A 58 -16.30 -14.58 -8.14
N PHE A 59 -15.96 -14.31 -6.88
CA PHE A 59 -14.74 -14.82 -6.26
C PHE A 59 -14.76 -16.36 -6.15
N ALA A 60 -15.86 -16.93 -5.65
CA ALA A 60 -16.03 -18.37 -5.50
C ALA A 60 -16.06 -19.11 -6.85
N GLU A 61 -16.78 -18.58 -7.84
CA GLU A 61 -16.84 -19.14 -9.20
C GLU A 61 -15.48 -19.15 -9.91
N ASN A 62 -14.55 -18.29 -9.49
CA ASN A 62 -13.20 -18.20 -10.07
C ASN A 62 -12.12 -18.80 -9.17
N PHE A 63 -12.49 -19.86 -8.42
CA PHE A 63 -11.59 -20.64 -7.56
C PHE A 63 -10.81 -19.81 -6.54
N GLU A 64 -11.38 -18.67 -6.10
CA GLU A 64 -10.76 -17.78 -5.12
C GLU A 64 -9.42 -17.16 -5.60
N VAL A 65 -9.11 -17.25 -6.89
CA VAL A 65 -7.87 -16.73 -7.49
C VAL A 65 -7.98 -15.24 -7.82
N TYR A 66 -9.20 -14.73 -8.03
CA TYR A 66 -9.39 -13.37 -8.53
C TYR A 66 -9.18 -12.30 -7.45
N GLY A 67 -8.16 -11.46 -7.66
CA GLY A 67 -8.01 -10.20 -6.91
C GLY A 67 -8.98 -9.13 -7.41
N ALA A 68 -9.05 -8.00 -6.68
CA ALA A 68 -10.02 -6.93 -6.94
C ALA A 68 -10.10 -6.45 -8.39
N ARG A 69 -8.97 -6.35 -9.09
CA ARG A 69 -8.95 -5.97 -10.52
C ARG A 69 -9.67 -6.97 -11.41
N LYS A 70 -9.53 -8.27 -11.14
CA LYS A 70 -10.17 -9.34 -11.94
C LYS A 70 -11.65 -9.45 -11.61
N VAL A 71 -12.01 -9.40 -10.32
CA VAL A 71 -13.41 -9.33 -9.88
C VAL A 71 -14.13 -8.12 -10.50
N TRP A 72 -13.53 -6.94 -10.45
CA TRP A 72 -14.07 -5.73 -11.08
C TRP A 72 -14.31 -5.89 -12.59
N ARG A 73 -13.37 -6.52 -13.31
CA ARG A 73 -13.53 -6.79 -14.74
C ARG A 73 -14.66 -7.79 -15.00
N GLN A 74 -14.80 -8.82 -14.17
CA GLN A 74 -15.83 -9.82 -14.30
C GLN A 74 -17.22 -9.23 -14.04
N LEU A 75 -17.38 -8.46 -12.95
CA LEU A 75 -18.62 -7.71 -12.67
C LEU A 75 -19.01 -6.78 -13.84
N ARG A 76 -18.03 -6.12 -14.46
CA ARG A 76 -18.28 -5.27 -15.63
C ARG A 76 -18.74 -6.06 -16.86
N ARG A 77 -18.23 -7.29 -17.07
CA ARG A 77 -18.68 -8.19 -18.15
C ARG A 77 -20.12 -8.66 -17.94
N GLU A 78 -20.52 -8.80 -16.68
CA GLU A 78 -21.89 -9.15 -16.26
C GLU A 78 -22.83 -7.93 -16.22
N GLY A 79 -22.39 -6.77 -16.74
CA GLY A 79 -23.22 -5.56 -16.83
C GLY A 79 -23.28 -4.72 -15.55
N ARG A 80 -22.52 -5.08 -14.50
CA ARG A 80 -22.47 -4.32 -13.24
C ARG A 80 -21.44 -3.18 -13.34
N VAL A 81 -21.93 -1.95 -13.49
CA VAL A 81 -21.07 -0.76 -13.55
C VAL A 81 -20.75 -0.27 -12.14
N VAL A 82 -19.55 -0.62 -11.65
CA VAL A 82 -19.04 -0.21 -10.34
C VAL A 82 -17.61 0.31 -10.45
N ALA A 83 -17.26 1.28 -9.60
CA ALA A 83 -15.90 1.79 -9.51
C ALA A 83 -14.96 0.72 -8.95
N ARG A 84 -13.75 0.63 -9.50
CA ARG A 84 -12.73 -0.33 -9.03
C ARG A 84 -12.42 -0.17 -7.54
N CYS A 85 -12.29 1.06 -7.06
CA CYS A 85 -12.03 1.36 -5.65
C CYS A 85 -13.15 0.87 -4.72
N THR A 86 -14.40 0.81 -5.19
CA THR A 86 -15.52 0.23 -4.44
C THR A 86 -15.33 -1.27 -4.27
N VAL A 87 -14.95 -1.99 -5.33
CA VAL A 87 -14.66 -3.44 -5.26
C VAL A 87 -13.48 -3.71 -4.33
N GLU A 88 -12.39 -2.94 -4.46
CA GLU A 88 -11.21 -3.04 -3.58
C GLU A 88 -11.57 -2.83 -2.10
N ARG A 89 -12.37 -1.79 -1.80
CA ARG A 89 -12.85 -1.50 -0.44
C ARG A 89 -13.72 -2.63 0.09
N LEU A 90 -14.69 -3.10 -0.68
CA LEU A 90 -15.62 -4.15 -0.23
C LEU A 90 -14.87 -5.45 -0.01
N MET A 91 -14.05 -5.90 -0.96
CA MET A 91 -13.21 -7.10 -0.79
C MET A 91 -12.37 -7.05 0.49
N ARG A 92 -11.81 -5.88 0.83
CA ARG A 92 -11.09 -5.70 2.10
C ARG A 92 -12.00 -5.86 3.32
N ILE A 93 -13.20 -5.27 3.31
CA ILE A 93 -14.17 -5.37 4.40
C ILE A 93 -14.60 -6.82 4.64
N ILE A 94 -14.82 -7.58 3.56
CA ILE A 94 -15.28 -8.97 3.64
C ILE A 94 -14.13 -10.00 3.69
N GLY A 95 -12.88 -9.55 3.80
CA GLY A 95 -11.71 -10.42 3.96
C GLY A 95 -11.31 -11.23 2.73
N LEU A 96 -11.76 -10.85 1.52
CA LEU A 96 -11.40 -11.55 0.29
C LEU A 96 -10.11 -11.01 -0.32
N GLN A 97 -9.18 -11.91 -0.60
CA GLN A 97 -7.93 -11.60 -1.27
C GLN A 97 -7.65 -12.65 -2.35
N GLY A 98 -7.43 -12.17 -3.58
CA GLY A 98 -7.04 -13.06 -4.68
C GLY A 98 -5.59 -13.52 -4.58
N VAL A 99 -5.32 -14.69 -5.16
CA VAL A 99 -3.99 -15.29 -5.22
C VAL A 99 -3.06 -14.47 -6.13
N ILE A 100 -1.89 -14.09 -5.60
CA ILE A 100 -0.80 -13.48 -6.36
C ILE A 100 0.23 -14.57 -6.64
N ARG A 101 0.53 -14.84 -7.92
CA ARG A 101 1.65 -15.70 -8.30
C ARG A 101 2.95 -14.89 -8.21
N GLY A 102 3.94 -15.45 -7.52
CA GLY A 102 5.26 -14.85 -7.32
C GLY A 102 5.50 -14.46 -5.86
N LYS A 103 6.70 -14.76 -5.35
CA LYS A 103 7.14 -14.19 -4.08
C LYS A 103 7.38 -12.68 -4.30
N PRO A 104 6.96 -11.80 -3.38
CA PRO A 104 7.47 -10.44 -3.39
C PRO A 104 9.00 -10.53 -3.34
N VAL A 105 9.67 -9.98 -4.35
CA VAL A 105 11.13 -9.95 -4.40
C VAL A 105 11.59 -9.00 -3.30
N ARG A 106 11.97 -9.56 -2.15
CA ARG A 106 12.60 -8.82 -1.07
C ARG A 106 14.09 -8.73 -1.38
N THR A 107 14.50 -7.65 -2.02
CA THR A 107 15.91 -7.38 -2.34
C THR A 107 16.75 -7.12 -1.09
N THR A 108 16.13 -6.67 0.01
CA THR A 108 16.84 -6.30 1.24
C THR A 108 16.18 -6.93 2.47
N ILE A 109 16.97 -7.73 3.19
CA ILE A 109 16.64 -8.17 4.54
C ILE A 109 17.31 -7.19 5.50
N SER A 110 16.55 -6.25 6.04
CA SER A 110 17.05 -5.30 7.03
C SER A 110 17.37 -6.02 8.34
N ASP A 111 18.63 -6.02 8.76
CA ASP A 111 19.01 -6.38 10.11
C ASP A 111 18.97 -5.12 10.99
N ARG A 112 18.06 -5.10 11.97
CA ARG A 112 17.88 -3.97 12.89
C ARG A 112 18.96 -3.92 13.98
N ALA A 113 19.72 -4.99 14.17
CA ALA A 113 20.83 -5.05 15.14
C ALA A 113 22.12 -4.41 14.58
N THR A 114 22.24 -4.30 13.25
CA THR A 114 23.36 -3.62 12.61
C THR A 114 23.26 -2.11 12.83
N PRO A 115 24.31 -1.43 13.31
CA PRO A 115 24.33 0.02 13.45
C PRO A 115 24.06 0.69 12.10
N CYS A 116 23.04 1.55 12.05
CA CYS A 116 22.79 2.35 10.87
C CYS A 116 23.95 3.35 10.69
N PRO A 117 24.56 3.46 9.49
CA PRO A 117 25.56 4.48 9.23
C PRO A 117 25.03 5.86 9.58
N GLN A 118 25.86 6.69 10.22
CA GLN A 118 25.45 8.03 10.63
C GLN A 118 25.14 8.88 9.40
N ASP A 119 23.95 9.47 9.38
CA ASP A 119 23.54 10.42 8.34
C ASP A 119 24.31 11.73 8.51
N ARG A 120 25.44 11.86 7.81
CA ARG A 120 26.29 13.05 7.87
C ARG A 120 25.67 14.28 7.20
N VAL A 121 24.63 14.10 6.39
CA VAL A 121 23.98 15.18 5.65
C VAL A 121 22.62 15.56 6.24
N ASN A 122 22.17 14.90 7.30
CA ASN A 122 20.88 15.15 7.96
C ASN A 122 19.70 15.19 6.97
N ARG A 123 19.72 14.31 5.96
CA ARG A 123 18.78 14.27 4.82
C ARG A 123 18.65 15.59 4.02
N GLN A 124 19.65 16.47 4.10
CA GLN A 124 19.72 17.69 3.30
C GLN A 124 20.46 17.40 1.98
N PHE A 125 19.71 17.05 0.95
CA PHE A 125 20.24 16.76 -0.39
C PHE A 125 20.25 18.01 -1.30
N GLN A 126 20.54 19.16 -0.72
CA GLN A 126 20.72 20.43 -1.44
C GLN A 126 22.06 21.02 -1.00
N ALA A 127 22.95 21.27 -1.95
CA ALA A 127 24.21 21.96 -1.74
C ALA A 127 24.09 23.45 -2.11
N PRO A 128 24.87 24.34 -1.47
CA PRO A 128 24.89 25.77 -1.80
C PRO A 128 25.77 26.10 -3.03
N ALA A 129 26.64 25.18 -3.46
CA ALA A 129 27.50 25.34 -4.63
C ALA A 129 27.78 23.97 -5.29
N PRO A 130 28.23 23.94 -6.57
CA PRO A 130 28.66 22.71 -7.23
C PRO A 130 29.77 21.98 -6.44
N ASN A 131 29.85 20.66 -6.61
CA ASN A 131 30.88 19.77 -6.06
C ASN A 131 31.00 19.75 -4.52
N MET A 132 29.98 20.20 -3.79
CA MET A 132 29.95 20.11 -2.32
C MET A 132 29.25 18.85 -1.79
N LEU A 133 28.29 18.32 -2.54
CA LEU A 133 27.57 17.10 -2.19
C LEU A 133 27.17 16.35 -3.46
N TRP A 134 27.64 15.11 -3.55
CA TRP A 134 27.26 14.17 -4.59
C TRP A 134 26.41 13.05 -4.00
N VAL A 135 25.40 12.62 -4.76
CA VAL A 135 24.60 11.44 -4.44
C VAL A 135 24.86 10.40 -5.52
N SER A 136 25.09 9.17 -5.10
CA SER A 136 25.28 8.03 -5.99
C SER A 136 24.14 7.04 -5.82
N ASP A 137 23.67 6.50 -6.94
CA ASP A 137 22.77 5.36 -6.98
C ASP A 137 23.15 4.46 -8.16
N PHE A 138 22.84 3.17 -8.08
CA PHE A 138 22.98 2.27 -9.23
C PHE A 138 21.69 1.50 -9.45
N THR A 139 21.31 1.39 -10.72
CA THR A 139 20.04 0.82 -11.14
C THR A 139 20.21 -0.19 -12.25
N TYR A 140 19.14 -0.93 -12.54
CA TYR A 140 19.08 -1.95 -13.56
C TYR A 140 18.49 -1.35 -14.84
N VAL A 141 19.23 -1.42 -15.94
CA VAL A 141 18.75 -0.98 -17.25
C VAL A 141 18.51 -2.21 -18.12
N ALA A 142 17.27 -2.36 -18.59
CA ALA A 142 16.88 -3.45 -19.47
C ALA A 142 17.50 -3.27 -20.87
N THR A 143 17.91 -4.37 -21.47
CA THR A 143 18.50 -4.44 -22.81
C THR A 143 17.89 -5.63 -23.58
N TRP A 144 18.10 -5.69 -24.89
CA TRP A 144 17.64 -6.82 -25.71
C TRP A 144 18.28 -8.17 -25.34
N GLN A 145 19.40 -8.17 -24.60
CA GLN A 145 20.14 -9.36 -24.19
C GLN A 145 20.02 -9.68 -22.69
N GLY A 146 19.18 -8.94 -21.94
CA GLY A 146 19.04 -9.09 -20.49
C GLY A 146 19.04 -7.73 -19.80
N PHE A 147 19.84 -7.55 -18.75
CA PHE A 147 19.97 -6.27 -18.05
C PHE A 147 21.44 -5.96 -17.74
N VAL A 148 21.75 -4.68 -17.57
CA VAL A 148 23.03 -4.18 -17.09
C VAL A 148 22.82 -3.32 -15.85
N TYR A 149 23.86 -3.21 -15.03
CA TYR A 149 23.92 -2.29 -13.90
C TYR A 149 24.51 -0.98 -14.37
N VAL A 150 23.87 0.14 -14.01
CA VAL A 150 24.38 1.48 -14.32
C VAL A 150 24.44 2.29 -13.03
N ALA A 151 25.62 2.76 -12.68
CA ALA A 151 25.86 3.68 -11.58
C ALA A 151 25.88 5.12 -12.11
N PHE A 152 25.24 6.02 -11.37
CA PHE A 152 25.23 7.45 -11.64
C PHE A 152 25.68 8.20 -10.40
N VAL A 153 26.54 9.20 -10.60
CA VAL A 153 26.93 10.18 -9.59
C VAL A 153 26.34 11.52 -10.01
N ILE A 154 25.50 12.09 -9.14
CA ILE A 154 24.75 13.31 -9.40
C ILE A 154 25.22 14.41 -8.45
N ASP A 155 25.51 15.57 -9.01
CA ASP A 155 25.72 16.80 -8.24
C ASP A 155 24.38 17.34 -7.74
N THR A 156 24.25 17.49 -6.42
CA THR A 156 22.98 17.92 -5.81
C THR A 156 22.62 19.39 -6.04
N PHE A 157 23.60 20.25 -6.35
CA PHE A 157 23.36 21.66 -6.70
C PHE A 157 22.92 21.78 -8.16
N ALA A 158 23.74 21.28 -9.09
CA ALA A 158 23.52 21.44 -10.53
C ALA A 158 22.52 20.43 -11.12
N ARG A 159 22.20 19.36 -10.38
CA ARG A 159 21.42 18.20 -10.86
C ARG A 159 21.98 17.56 -12.12
N ARG A 160 23.29 17.71 -12.33
CA ARG A 160 24.01 17.14 -13.47
C ARG A 160 24.61 15.80 -13.08
N ILE A 161 24.67 14.88 -14.03
CA ILE A 161 25.44 13.64 -13.89
C ILE A 161 26.91 14.02 -14.06
N VAL A 162 27.71 13.80 -13.03
CA VAL A 162 29.15 14.11 -13.01
C VAL A 162 30.01 12.88 -13.28
N GLY A 163 29.46 11.69 -13.09
CA GLY A 163 30.13 10.43 -13.42
C GLY A 163 29.12 9.31 -13.61
N TRP A 164 29.46 8.34 -14.45
CA TRP A 164 28.61 7.18 -14.68
C TRP A 164 29.41 5.96 -15.14
N ARG A 165 28.97 4.76 -14.76
CA ARG A 165 29.63 3.51 -15.19
C ARG A 165 28.61 2.41 -15.41
N VAL A 166 28.87 1.56 -16.39
CA VAL A 166 28.04 0.40 -16.71
C VAL A 166 28.81 -0.89 -16.41
N SER A 167 28.15 -1.86 -15.80
CA SER A 167 28.70 -3.20 -15.57
C SER A 167 27.66 -4.28 -15.86
N ARG A 168 28.14 -5.47 -16.23
CA ARG A 168 27.29 -6.68 -16.34
C ARG A 168 27.06 -7.35 -14.99
N THR A 169 27.82 -6.98 -13.95
CA THR A 169 27.78 -7.59 -12.62
C THR A 169 27.75 -6.52 -11.53
N ALA A 170 26.98 -6.76 -10.47
CA ALA A 170 26.93 -5.88 -9.31
C ALA A 170 28.14 -6.14 -8.40
N HIS A 171 29.13 -5.27 -8.45
CA HIS A 171 30.26 -5.27 -7.51
C HIS A 171 30.63 -3.83 -7.13
N ALA A 172 31.23 -3.63 -5.96
CA ALA A 172 31.57 -2.28 -5.49
C ALA A 172 32.49 -1.51 -6.47
N GLY A 173 33.39 -2.22 -7.15
CA GLY A 173 34.36 -1.61 -8.07
C GLY A 173 33.75 -0.68 -9.12
N PHE A 174 32.68 -1.07 -9.83
CA PHE A 174 32.16 -0.20 -10.91
C PHE A 174 31.47 1.06 -10.37
N VAL A 175 30.98 1.03 -9.12
CA VAL A 175 30.42 2.22 -8.46
C VAL A 175 31.55 3.18 -8.07
N LEU A 176 32.69 2.64 -7.62
CA LEU A 176 33.89 3.43 -7.36
C LEU A 176 34.44 4.06 -8.64
N ASP A 177 34.49 3.31 -9.75
CA ASP A 177 34.90 3.84 -11.06
C ASP A 177 34.03 5.04 -11.49
N ALA A 178 32.72 5.02 -11.19
CA ALA A 178 31.81 6.13 -11.50
C ALA A 178 32.10 7.38 -10.64
N LEU A 179 32.58 7.19 -9.42
CA LEU A 179 32.98 8.27 -8.51
C LEU A 179 34.35 8.87 -8.86
N GLU A 180 35.25 8.09 -9.46
CA GLU A 180 36.57 8.57 -9.87
C GLU A 180 36.54 9.48 -11.10
N GLN A 181 35.59 9.29 -12.02
CA GLN A 181 35.44 10.13 -13.23
C GLN A 181 35.44 11.64 -12.94
N PRO A 182 34.55 12.18 -12.08
CA PRO A 182 34.52 13.61 -11.81
C PRO A 182 35.71 14.14 -11.01
N LEU A 183 36.60 13.28 -10.51
CA LEU A 183 37.83 13.68 -9.82
C LEU A 183 39.01 13.87 -10.77
N HIS A 184 38.90 13.36 -12.01
CA HIS A 184 39.97 13.34 -13.00
C HIS A 184 39.66 14.15 -14.29
N ASP A 185 38.48 14.76 -14.37
CA ASP A 185 38.08 15.73 -15.41
C ASP A 185 38.32 17.18 -14.95
#